data_AF-A0A973M3T5-F1
#
_entry.id   AF-A0A973M3T5-F1
#
_cell.length_a   1.000
_cell.length_b   1.000
_cell.length_c   1.000
_cell.angle_alpha   90.00
_cell.angle_beta   90.00
_cell.angle_gamma   90.00
#
_symmetry.space_group_name_H-M   'P 1'
#
loop_
_entity.id
_entity.type
_entity.pdbx_description
1 polymer ?
#
loop_
_entity_poly.entity_id
_entity_poly.type
_entity_poly.pdbx_seq_one_letter_code
_entity_poly.pdbx_strand_id
1 'polypeptide(L)'
;MSIGSRRVRPEDERGAHAPAAALATSAARTEARAAQAAGLVVISFVVALIAFAGRRPALSGDHGVGDVAGLSGAIVAFVVLPLAYRHSYDHPQHRWLAERPAWRRYLGLLALAVAHAAIAFMATWAGFRIFQQAFNNLTLDGFAGALATSVVGGLSAYATYQSGARMNSYLLSNLLATYLAAGVLVSMVTTTHTNWWEVNFSVLGASDSGVAWTFNITLITAGVVITMLAEYVTRDIQALAAYREDTPVAERKGSAPAVRTRPVLVCVVLIGIFLAGTGLIPVDFYMPAHNGLATAMTGAYTLLVVSLPRWIPGMSRTFQAV
;
A
#
# COMPACT_ATOMS: atom_id res chain seq x y z
N MET A 1 -56.61 -20.78 -36.96
CA MET A 1 -56.69 -19.78 -35.87
C MET A 1 -56.68 -20.53 -34.55
N SER A 2 -55.51 -20.63 -33.89
CA SER A 2 -55.33 -20.82 -32.43
C SER A 2 -53.82 -20.94 -32.17
N ILE A 3 -53.19 -19.80 -31.89
CA ILE A 3 -51.79 -19.71 -31.47
C ILE A 3 -51.78 -19.91 -29.95
N GLY A 4 -51.27 -21.06 -29.50
CA GLY A 4 -51.09 -21.34 -28.08
C GLY A 4 -49.99 -20.44 -27.50
N SER A 5 -50.36 -19.54 -26.62
CA SER A 5 -49.47 -18.66 -25.88
C SER A 5 -48.60 -19.45 -24.89
N ARG A 6 -47.31 -19.60 -25.20
CA ARG A 6 -46.30 -19.95 -24.20
C ARG A 6 -46.21 -18.81 -23.18
N ARG A 7 -46.76 -19.01 -21.98
CA ARG A 7 -46.45 -18.18 -20.82
C ARG A 7 -44.95 -18.29 -20.54
N VAL A 8 -44.23 -17.19 -20.73
CA VAL A 8 -42.86 -17.03 -20.23
C VAL A 8 -42.95 -16.98 -18.70
N ARG A 9 -42.26 -17.91 -18.05
CA ARG A 9 -42.13 -18.01 -16.59
C ARG A 9 -41.19 -16.88 -16.12
N PRO A 10 -41.55 -16.04 -15.14
CA PRO A 10 -40.63 -15.05 -14.60
C PRO A 10 -39.73 -15.75 -13.57
N GLU A 11 -38.74 -16.49 -14.05
CA GLU A 11 -37.64 -16.96 -13.21
C GLU A 11 -36.38 -16.24 -13.69
N ASP A 12 -35.86 -15.40 -12.80
CA ASP A 12 -34.43 -15.14 -12.55
C ASP A 12 -33.90 -13.71 -12.73
N GLU A 13 -34.60 -12.71 -12.16
CA GLU A 13 -34.00 -11.40 -11.83
C GLU A 13 -33.29 -11.37 -10.45
N ARG A 14 -32.93 -12.53 -9.87
CA ARG A 14 -32.25 -12.60 -8.55
C ARG A 14 -30.72 -12.58 -8.64
N GLY A 15 -30.15 -12.14 -9.77
CA GLY A 15 -28.71 -12.22 -10.01
C GLY A 15 -27.84 -11.01 -9.67
N ALA A 16 -28.39 -9.78 -9.55
CA ALA A 16 -27.54 -8.59 -9.73
C ALA A 16 -27.28 -7.70 -8.51
N HIS A 17 -27.94 -7.89 -7.36
CA HIS A 17 -27.71 -7.05 -6.19
C HIS A 17 -27.59 -7.90 -4.91
N ALA A 18 -26.36 -8.07 -4.43
CA ALA A 18 -26.18 -8.53 -3.05
C ALA A 18 -26.97 -7.58 -2.12
N PRO A 19 -27.89 -8.08 -1.28
CA PRO A 19 -28.73 -7.21 -0.46
C PRO A 19 -27.82 -6.39 0.46
N ALA A 20 -28.11 -5.09 0.62
CA ALA A 20 -27.30 -4.15 1.42
C ALA A 20 -27.02 -4.68 2.85
N ALA A 21 -27.94 -5.48 3.40
CA ALA A 21 -27.76 -6.20 4.66
C ALA A 21 -26.58 -7.18 4.66
N ALA A 22 -26.32 -7.90 3.56
CA ALA A 22 -25.20 -8.84 3.44
C ALA A 22 -23.84 -8.11 3.42
N LEU A 23 -23.77 -6.95 2.76
CA LEU A 23 -22.58 -6.08 2.75
C LEU A 23 -22.32 -5.44 4.12
N ALA A 24 -23.37 -5.00 4.82
CA ALA A 24 -23.25 -4.51 6.19
C ALA A 24 -22.74 -5.60 7.14
N THR A 25 -23.20 -6.85 6.96
CA THR A 25 -22.78 -8.00 7.77
C THR A 25 -21.33 -8.42 7.49
N SER A 26 -20.85 -8.30 6.24
CA SER A 26 -19.42 -8.54 5.94
C SER A 26 -18.53 -7.46 6.53
N ALA A 27 -18.89 -6.19 6.38
CA ALA A 27 -18.14 -5.07 6.96
C ALA A 27 -18.05 -5.17 8.50
N ALA A 28 -19.17 -5.48 9.18
CA ALA A 28 -19.20 -5.67 10.63
C ALA A 28 -18.32 -6.85 11.10
N ARG A 29 -18.28 -7.95 10.33
CA ARG A 29 -17.39 -9.10 10.63
C ARG A 29 -15.92 -8.75 10.45
N THR A 30 -15.58 -8.01 9.39
CA THR A 30 -14.21 -7.54 9.20
C THR A 30 -13.79 -6.66 10.37
N GLU A 31 -14.67 -5.78 10.84
CA GLU A 31 -14.35 -4.87 11.94
C GLU A 31 -14.23 -5.56 13.30
N ALA A 32 -15.12 -6.50 13.59
CA ALA A 32 -15.01 -7.32 14.79
C ALA A 32 -13.68 -8.10 14.82
N ARG A 33 -13.22 -8.60 13.67
CA ARG A 33 -11.93 -9.32 13.59
C ARG A 33 -10.72 -8.40 13.61
N ALA A 34 -10.82 -7.20 13.04
CA ALA A 34 -9.78 -6.18 13.17
C ALA A 34 -9.59 -5.80 14.65
N ALA A 35 -10.69 -5.65 15.40
CA ALA A 35 -10.65 -5.43 16.84
C ALA A 35 -10.08 -6.63 17.62
N GLN A 36 -10.38 -7.87 17.21
CA GLN A 36 -9.76 -9.06 17.80
C GLN A 36 -8.26 -9.13 17.53
N ALA A 37 -7.82 -8.82 16.31
CA ALA A 37 -6.40 -8.74 15.95
C ALA A 37 -5.69 -7.64 16.76
N ALA A 38 -6.36 -6.52 17.04
CA ALA A 38 -5.85 -5.48 17.93
C ALA A 38 -5.61 -6.00 19.37
N GLY A 39 -6.16 -7.14 19.76
CA GLY A 39 -5.82 -7.86 21.00
C GLY A 39 -4.33 -8.24 21.13
N LEU A 40 -3.57 -8.23 20.02
CA LEU A 40 -2.11 -8.33 20.03
C LEU A 40 -1.42 -7.17 20.78
N VAL A 41 -2.16 -6.09 21.09
CA VAL A 41 -1.77 -5.02 22.03
C VAL A 41 -1.18 -5.59 23.33
N VAL A 42 -1.74 -6.68 23.85
CA VAL A 42 -1.28 -7.31 25.09
C VAL A 42 0.12 -7.89 24.94
N ILE A 43 0.42 -8.50 23.79
CA ILE A 43 1.75 -9.05 23.51
C ILE A 43 2.77 -7.91 23.42
N SER A 44 2.46 -6.84 22.67
CA SER A 44 3.32 -5.67 22.58
C SER A 44 3.54 -5.01 23.94
N PHE A 45 2.51 -4.96 24.79
CA PHE A 45 2.61 -4.45 26.16
C PHE A 45 3.57 -5.29 27.02
N VAL A 46 3.41 -6.62 27.03
CA VAL A 46 4.27 -7.53 27.80
C VAL A 46 5.72 -7.47 27.33
N VAL A 47 5.95 -7.52 26.00
CA VAL A 47 7.29 -7.38 25.42
C VAL A 47 7.94 -6.06 25.86
N ALA A 48 7.18 -4.97 25.84
CA ALA A 48 7.70 -3.67 26.24
C ALA A 48 7.95 -3.54 27.75
N LEU A 49 7.12 -4.15 28.61
CA LEU A 49 7.38 -4.21 30.05
C LEU A 49 8.69 -4.91 30.36
N ILE A 50 8.99 -6.01 29.66
CA ILE A 50 10.25 -6.73 29.79
C ILE A 50 11.40 -5.87 29.27
N ALA A 51 11.25 -5.27 28.08
CA ALA A 51 12.27 -4.44 27.45
C ALA A 51 12.61 -3.19 28.28
N PHE A 52 11.65 -2.65 29.05
CA PHE A 52 11.83 -1.47 29.88
C PHE A 52 11.97 -1.75 31.38
N ALA A 53 12.16 -3.01 31.77
CA ALA A 53 12.32 -3.39 33.17
C ALA A 53 13.53 -2.67 33.80
N GLY A 54 13.29 -1.92 34.89
CA GLY A 54 14.33 -1.20 35.63
C GLY A 54 14.94 0.02 34.92
N ARG A 55 14.38 0.45 33.78
CA ARG A 55 14.87 1.61 33.00
C ARG A 55 13.78 2.63 32.74
N ARG A 56 14.20 3.86 32.44
CA ARG A 56 13.33 4.97 32.00
C ARG A 56 13.65 5.32 30.55
N PRO A 57 13.03 4.66 29.56
CA PRO A 57 13.36 4.87 28.16
C PRO A 57 13.01 6.30 27.71
N ALA A 58 13.87 6.89 26.89
CA ALA A 58 13.51 8.06 26.09
C ALA A 58 12.49 7.68 25.01
N LEU A 59 11.79 8.66 24.43
CA LEU A 59 10.89 8.41 23.28
C LEU A 59 11.65 7.85 22.08
N SER A 60 12.86 8.37 21.81
CA SER A 60 13.73 7.93 20.71
C SER A 60 15.19 8.01 21.12
N GLY A 61 16.05 7.23 20.45
CA GLY A 61 17.46 7.05 20.81
C GLY A 61 17.73 5.59 21.16
N ASP A 62 18.91 5.30 21.70
CA ASP A 62 19.35 3.92 21.92
C ASP A 62 18.37 3.13 22.82
N HIS A 63 17.74 2.10 22.23
CA HIS A 63 16.70 1.28 22.84
C HIS A 63 15.49 2.08 23.36
N GLY A 64 15.18 3.23 22.74
CA GLY A 64 14.06 4.09 23.09
C GLY A 64 12.69 3.44 22.82
N VAL A 65 11.62 4.10 23.26
CA VAL A 65 10.25 3.61 23.06
C VAL A 65 9.94 3.42 21.57
N GLY A 66 10.41 4.32 20.71
CA GLY A 66 10.24 4.24 19.26
C GLY A 66 10.84 2.99 18.62
N ASP A 67 12.00 2.50 19.10
CA ASP A 67 12.64 1.29 18.58
C ASP A 67 11.81 0.04 18.91
N VAL A 68 11.44 -0.12 20.18
CA VAL A 68 10.67 -1.27 20.65
C VAL A 68 9.25 -1.24 20.10
N ALA A 69 8.62 -0.06 20.04
CA ALA A 69 7.30 0.12 19.46
C ALA A 69 7.31 -0.12 17.95
N GLY A 70 8.28 0.41 17.22
CA GLY A 70 8.44 0.20 15.79
C GLY A 70 8.64 -1.28 15.47
N LEU A 71 9.53 -1.97 16.18
CA LEU A 71 9.79 -3.39 15.97
C LEU A 71 8.58 -4.26 16.32
N SER A 72 7.92 -3.98 17.46
CA SER A 72 6.70 -4.68 17.85
C SER A 72 5.59 -4.47 16.81
N GLY A 73 5.38 -3.23 16.37
CA GLY A 73 4.42 -2.89 15.32
C GLY A 73 4.72 -3.61 14.00
N ALA A 74 5.99 -3.69 13.61
CA ALA A 74 6.42 -4.37 12.40
C ALA A 74 6.16 -5.88 12.44
N ILE A 75 6.51 -6.53 13.55
CA ILE A 75 6.27 -7.97 13.77
C ILE A 75 4.76 -8.24 13.75
N VAL A 76 3.98 -7.42 14.45
CA VAL A 76 2.52 -7.54 14.47
C VAL A 76 1.94 -7.41 13.06
N ALA A 77 2.33 -6.38 12.29
CA ALA A 77 1.88 -6.22 10.91
C ALA A 77 2.24 -7.44 10.04
N PHE A 78 3.47 -7.92 10.14
CA PHE A 78 3.96 -9.07 9.38
C PHE A 78 3.13 -10.34 9.66
N VAL A 79 2.77 -10.58 10.92
CA VAL A 79 1.99 -11.75 11.35
C VAL A 79 0.49 -11.62 11.04
N VAL A 80 -0.08 -10.43 11.21
CA VAL A 80 -1.52 -10.18 11.01
C VAL A 80 -1.90 -10.23 9.54
N LEU A 81 -1.02 -9.78 8.63
CA LEU A 81 -1.37 -9.68 7.23
C LEU A 81 -1.76 -11.03 6.60
N PRO A 82 -1.02 -12.15 6.74
CA PRO A 82 -1.46 -13.46 6.26
C PRO A 82 -2.82 -13.90 6.82
N LEU A 83 -3.09 -13.58 8.10
CA LEU A 83 -4.36 -13.92 8.76
C LEU A 83 -5.55 -13.10 8.24
N ALA A 84 -5.31 -11.86 7.80
CA ALA A 84 -6.31 -11.04 7.12
C ALA A 84 -6.47 -11.49 5.66
N TYR A 85 -5.37 -11.76 4.97
CA TYR A 85 -5.32 -12.08 3.54
C TYR A 85 -6.00 -13.41 3.21
N ARG A 86 -5.94 -14.41 4.09
CA ARG A 86 -6.68 -15.69 3.91
C ARG A 86 -8.20 -15.49 3.75
N HIS A 87 -8.76 -14.43 4.33
CA HIS A 87 -10.19 -14.14 4.25
C HIS A 87 -10.58 -13.39 2.97
N SER A 88 -9.61 -12.77 2.30
CA SER A 88 -9.84 -12.13 1.00
C SER A 88 -10.10 -13.16 -0.11
N TYR A 89 -9.72 -14.44 0.06
CA TYR A 89 -10.07 -15.52 -0.88
C TYR A 89 -11.54 -15.91 -0.88
N ASP A 90 -12.28 -15.61 0.20
CA ASP A 90 -13.69 -15.97 0.31
C ASP A 90 -14.59 -15.04 -0.53
N HIS A 91 -14.06 -13.91 -1.03
CA HIS A 91 -14.80 -12.99 -1.87
C HIS A 91 -14.82 -13.44 -3.34
N PRO A 92 -16.00 -13.52 -4.00
CA PRO A 92 -16.13 -14.01 -5.38
C PRO A 92 -15.27 -13.27 -6.42
N GLN A 93 -14.96 -11.99 -6.17
CA GLN A 93 -14.18 -11.13 -7.07
C GLN A 93 -12.66 -11.43 -7.05
N HIS A 94 -12.16 -12.18 -6.06
CA HIS A 94 -10.73 -12.46 -5.87
C HIS A 94 -10.35 -13.91 -6.13
N ARG A 95 -11.29 -14.77 -6.56
CA ARG A 95 -11.05 -16.19 -6.86
C ARG A 95 -9.92 -16.42 -7.87
N TRP A 96 -9.74 -15.50 -8.81
CA TRP A 96 -8.64 -15.54 -9.79
C TRP A 96 -7.23 -15.47 -9.15
N LEU A 97 -7.10 -14.91 -7.93
CA LEU A 97 -5.83 -14.98 -7.19
C LEU A 97 -5.50 -16.40 -6.71
N ALA A 98 -6.51 -17.26 -6.55
CA ALA A 98 -6.31 -18.67 -6.20
C ALA A 98 -5.84 -19.51 -7.41
N GLU A 99 -6.10 -19.05 -8.64
CA GLU A 99 -5.69 -19.70 -9.90
C GLU A 99 -4.24 -19.35 -10.30
N ARG A 100 -3.60 -18.40 -9.61
CA ARG A 100 -2.18 -18.06 -9.82
C ARG A 100 -1.28 -19.22 -9.33
N PRO A 101 -0.13 -19.46 -9.97
CA PRO A 101 0.85 -20.41 -9.46
C PRO A 101 1.29 -20.02 -8.05
N ALA A 102 1.35 -21.00 -7.15
CA ALA A 102 1.50 -20.79 -5.72
C ALA A 102 2.72 -19.90 -5.36
N TRP A 103 3.83 -20.00 -6.08
CA TRP A 103 5.02 -19.19 -5.85
C TRP A 103 4.77 -17.68 -6.01
N ARG A 104 4.00 -17.25 -7.03
CA ARG A 104 3.65 -15.82 -7.22
C ARG A 104 2.74 -15.31 -6.11
N ARG A 105 1.85 -16.18 -5.63
CA ARG A 105 0.92 -15.89 -4.53
C ARG A 105 1.67 -15.67 -3.22
N TYR A 106 2.60 -16.56 -2.88
CA TYR A 106 3.43 -16.42 -1.68
C TYR A 106 4.37 -15.23 -1.76
N LEU A 107 4.98 -14.96 -2.92
CA LEU A 107 5.80 -13.76 -3.11
C LEU A 107 4.98 -12.47 -2.96
N GLY A 108 3.77 -12.41 -3.52
CA GLY A 108 2.90 -11.24 -3.37
C GLY A 108 2.48 -11.01 -1.92
N LEU A 109 2.10 -12.08 -1.20
CA LEU A 109 1.77 -12.00 0.21
C LEU A 109 2.98 -11.58 1.06
N LEU A 110 4.15 -12.15 0.80
CA LEU A 110 5.39 -11.79 1.50
C LEU A 110 5.75 -10.33 1.26
N ALA A 111 5.72 -9.87 0.01
CA ALA A 111 6.01 -8.48 -0.34
C ALA A 111 5.06 -7.51 0.38
N LEU A 112 3.76 -7.85 0.42
CA LEU A 112 2.77 -7.06 1.12
C LEU A 112 2.99 -7.06 2.64
N ALA A 113 3.37 -8.21 3.23
CA ALA A 113 3.66 -8.33 4.67
C ALA A 113 4.88 -7.50 5.06
N VAL A 114 5.94 -7.57 4.25
CA VAL A 114 7.15 -6.76 4.42
C VAL A 114 6.84 -5.28 4.29
N ALA A 115 6.01 -4.87 3.31
CA ALA A 115 5.63 -3.47 3.14
C ALA A 115 4.87 -2.91 4.36
N HIS A 116 3.90 -3.66 4.90
CA HIS A 116 3.18 -3.23 6.11
C HIS A 116 4.10 -3.18 7.33
N ALA A 117 4.96 -4.19 7.49
CA ALA A 117 5.93 -4.22 8.57
C ALA A 117 6.89 -3.02 8.51
N ALA A 118 7.40 -2.71 7.31
CA ALA A 118 8.28 -1.57 7.08
C ALA A 118 7.57 -0.24 7.32
N ILE A 119 6.32 -0.05 6.86
CA ILE A 119 5.53 1.15 7.17
C ILE A 119 5.35 1.31 8.67
N ALA A 120 4.92 0.25 9.37
CA ALA A 120 4.68 0.28 10.80
C ALA A 120 5.95 0.64 11.58
N PHE A 121 7.10 0.06 11.19
CA PHE A 121 8.40 0.40 11.75
C PHE A 121 8.75 1.86 11.49
N MET A 122 8.84 2.25 10.21
CA MET A 122 9.35 3.55 9.78
C MET A 122 8.50 4.71 10.30
N ALA A 123 7.17 4.61 10.18
CA ALA A 123 6.27 5.67 10.63
C ALA A 123 6.30 5.84 12.15
N THR A 124 6.32 4.72 12.90
CA THR A 124 6.44 4.77 14.37
C THR A 124 7.77 5.36 14.78
N TRP A 125 8.86 4.80 14.26
CA TRP A 125 10.21 5.19 14.62
C TRP A 125 10.47 6.68 14.33
N ALA A 126 10.11 7.15 13.13
CA ALA A 126 10.23 8.55 12.77
C ALA A 126 9.34 9.45 13.63
N GLY A 127 8.10 9.02 13.92
CA GLY A 127 7.18 9.76 14.78
C GLY A 127 7.76 9.98 16.18
N PHE A 128 8.19 8.91 16.86
CA PHE A 128 8.83 9.02 18.17
C PHE A 128 10.10 9.87 18.16
N ARG A 129 10.89 9.80 17.07
CA ARG A 129 12.08 10.64 16.90
C ARG A 129 11.76 12.12 16.79
N ILE A 130 10.73 12.49 16.03
CA ILE A 130 10.24 13.88 15.93
C ILE A 130 9.75 14.38 17.29
N PHE A 131 8.95 13.57 18.01
CA PHE A 131 8.48 13.95 19.34
C PHE A 131 9.62 14.08 20.35
N GLN A 132 10.64 13.24 20.29
CA GLN A 132 11.82 13.35 21.14
C GLN A 132 12.58 14.67 20.91
N GLN A 133 12.65 15.14 19.66
CA GLN A 133 13.27 16.43 19.31
C GLN A 133 12.47 17.62 19.84
N ALA A 134 11.13 17.51 19.91
CA ALA A 134 10.27 18.53 20.49
C ALA A 134 10.34 18.56 22.03
N PHE A 135 10.41 17.39 22.67
CA PHE A 135 10.47 17.23 24.12
C PHE A 135 11.86 16.79 24.58
N ASN A 136 12.81 17.73 24.57
CA ASN A 136 14.20 17.46 24.95
C ASN A 136 14.31 16.80 26.34
N ASN A 137 15.09 15.71 26.42
CA ASN A 137 15.32 14.91 27.62
C ASN A 137 14.08 14.23 28.23
N LEU A 138 12.96 14.18 27.51
CA LEU A 138 11.78 13.45 27.97
C LEU A 138 12.09 11.95 28.07
N THR A 139 11.86 11.39 29.25
CA THR A 139 11.90 9.95 29.51
C THR A 139 10.57 9.50 30.09
N LEU A 140 10.14 8.31 29.71
CA LEU A 140 8.97 7.66 30.28
C LEU A 140 9.41 6.68 31.36
N ASP A 141 8.56 6.43 32.35
CA ASP A 141 8.72 5.21 33.14
C ASP A 141 8.41 3.98 32.27
N GLY A 142 8.87 2.80 32.70
CA GLY A 142 8.73 1.57 31.91
C GLY A 142 7.27 1.19 31.63
N PHE A 143 6.33 1.53 32.52
CA PHE A 143 4.91 1.25 32.33
C PHE A 143 4.29 2.16 31.27
N ALA A 144 4.56 3.46 31.33
CA ALA A 144 4.14 4.43 30.32
C ALA A 144 4.76 4.12 28.94
N GLY A 145 6.04 3.74 28.90
CA GLY A 145 6.69 3.24 27.68
C GLY A 145 6.00 2.01 27.11
N ALA A 146 5.66 1.04 27.97
CA ALA A 146 4.95 -0.16 27.56
C ALA A 146 3.54 0.12 27.04
N LEU A 147 2.80 1.03 27.68
CA LEU A 147 1.50 1.48 27.17
C LEU A 147 1.64 2.10 25.77
N ALA A 148 2.60 2.99 25.57
CA ALA A 148 2.85 3.60 24.26
C ALA A 148 3.18 2.54 23.18
N THR A 149 4.06 1.58 23.48
CA THR A 149 4.37 0.46 22.58
C THR A 149 3.14 -0.40 22.28
N SER A 150 2.29 -0.66 23.29
CA SER A 150 1.08 -1.44 23.12
C SER A 150 0.11 -0.77 22.14
N VAL A 151 -0.10 0.54 22.27
CA VAL A 151 -0.96 1.32 21.36
C VAL A 151 -0.48 1.19 19.92
N VAL A 152 0.84 1.29 19.69
CA VAL A 152 1.42 1.08 18.35
C VAL A 152 1.14 -0.34 17.84
N GLY A 153 1.33 -1.37 18.68
CA GLY A 153 1.03 -2.75 18.33
C GLY A 153 -0.45 -2.95 17.92
N GLY A 154 -1.38 -2.41 18.72
CA GLY A 154 -2.81 -2.46 18.44
C GLY A 154 -3.20 -1.72 17.16
N LEU A 155 -2.67 -0.51 16.94
CA LEU A 155 -2.88 0.26 15.72
C LEU A 155 -2.33 -0.47 14.49
N SER A 156 -1.12 -1.04 14.61
CA SER A 156 -0.49 -1.81 13.54
C SER A 156 -1.32 -3.04 13.16
N ALA A 157 -1.80 -3.80 14.16
CA ALA A 157 -2.68 -4.94 13.93
C ALA A 157 -3.97 -4.52 13.23
N TYR A 158 -4.64 -3.48 13.74
CA TYR A 158 -5.91 -3.01 13.20
C TYR A 158 -5.78 -2.50 11.76
N ALA A 159 -4.82 -1.61 11.50
CA ALA A 159 -4.58 -1.03 10.18
C ALA A 159 -4.19 -2.11 9.16
N THR A 160 -3.31 -3.03 9.55
CA THR A 160 -2.85 -4.12 8.67
C THR A 160 -3.97 -5.12 8.39
N TYR A 161 -4.81 -5.41 9.38
CA TYR A 161 -5.97 -6.29 9.18
C TYR A 161 -6.97 -5.66 8.19
N GLN A 162 -7.30 -4.37 8.35
CA GLN A 162 -8.21 -3.70 7.42
C GLN A 162 -7.66 -3.59 6.01
N SER A 163 -6.37 -3.30 5.88
CA SER A 163 -5.69 -3.30 4.59
C SER A 163 -5.78 -4.69 3.94
N GLY A 164 -5.37 -5.74 4.67
CA GLY A 164 -5.34 -7.12 4.20
C GLY A 164 -6.70 -7.69 3.79
N ALA A 165 -7.75 -7.37 4.55
CA ALA A 165 -9.09 -7.91 4.37
C ALA A 165 -9.93 -7.22 3.28
N ARG A 166 -9.51 -6.04 2.79
CA ARG A 166 -10.24 -5.24 1.79
C ARG A 166 -9.42 -4.95 0.53
N MET A 167 -8.44 -5.81 0.23
CA MET A 167 -7.43 -5.59 -0.79
C MET A 167 -8.03 -5.26 -2.17
N ASN A 168 -7.77 -4.04 -2.65
CA ASN A 168 -8.17 -3.54 -3.96
C ASN A 168 -7.11 -2.56 -4.50
N SER A 169 -7.12 -2.25 -5.80
CA SER A 169 -6.09 -1.39 -6.40
C SER A 169 -5.90 -0.05 -5.70
N TYR A 170 -6.97 0.56 -5.19
CA TYR A 170 -6.88 1.81 -4.42
C TYR A 170 -6.06 1.65 -3.13
N LEU A 171 -6.31 0.59 -2.35
CA LEU A 171 -5.54 0.31 -1.14
C LEU A 171 -4.08 -0.05 -1.44
N LEU A 172 -3.79 -0.79 -2.52
CA LEU A 172 -2.40 -1.07 -2.89
C LEU A 172 -1.66 0.21 -3.32
N SER A 173 -2.32 1.12 -4.03
CA SER A 173 -1.75 2.43 -4.37
C SER A 173 -1.50 3.29 -3.13
N ASN A 174 -2.47 3.37 -2.21
CA ASN A 174 -2.30 4.10 -0.96
C ASN A 174 -1.21 3.50 -0.06
N LEU A 175 -1.12 2.16 -0.02
CA LEU A 175 -0.07 1.47 0.72
C LEU A 175 1.31 1.83 0.17
N LEU A 176 1.48 1.81 -1.15
CA LEU A 176 2.71 2.21 -1.80
C LEU A 176 3.06 3.68 -1.53
N ALA A 177 2.09 4.59 -1.63
CA ALA A 177 2.29 5.99 -1.31
C ALA A 177 2.70 6.18 0.16
N THR A 178 2.08 5.44 1.08
CA THR A 178 2.40 5.45 2.51
C THR A 178 3.80 4.88 2.76
N TYR A 179 4.18 3.80 2.07
CA TYR A 179 5.52 3.21 2.14
C TYR A 179 6.59 4.21 1.70
N LEU A 180 6.40 4.85 0.55
CA LEU A 180 7.29 5.89 0.04
C LEU A 180 7.40 7.06 1.04
N ALA A 181 6.27 7.57 1.52
CA ALA A 181 6.23 8.68 2.47
C ALA A 181 6.94 8.34 3.78
N ALA A 182 6.72 7.13 4.32
CA ALA A 182 7.37 6.67 5.54
C ALA A 182 8.89 6.53 5.36
N GLY A 183 9.36 5.99 4.24
CA GLY A 183 10.79 5.90 3.94
C GLY A 183 11.45 7.27 3.76
N VAL A 184 10.80 8.18 3.03
CA VAL A 184 11.25 9.58 2.90
C VAL A 184 11.31 10.26 4.26
N LEU A 185 10.29 10.07 5.11
CA LEU A 185 10.26 10.66 6.45
C LEU A 185 11.42 10.16 7.33
N VAL A 186 11.71 8.86 7.32
CA VAL A 186 12.87 8.32 8.04
C VAL A 186 14.17 8.93 7.54
N SER A 187 14.33 9.06 6.22
CA SER A 187 15.50 9.73 5.65
C SER A 187 15.59 11.20 6.06
N MET A 188 14.47 11.93 6.08
CA MET A 188 14.43 13.33 6.52
C MET A 188 14.87 13.50 7.98
N VAL A 189 14.45 12.62 8.90
CA VAL A 189 14.80 12.75 10.32
C VAL A 189 16.19 12.21 10.68
N THR A 190 16.85 11.54 9.73
CA THR A 190 18.20 10.97 9.89
C THR A 190 19.26 11.71 9.11
N THR A 191 18.87 12.59 8.19
CA THR A 191 19.82 13.26 7.32
C THR A 191 20.67 14.29 8.05
N THR A 192 21.91 14.42 7.59
CA THR A 192 22.89 15.43 8.00
C THR A 192 22.82 16.70 7.15
N HIS A 193 22.23 16.62 5.96
CA HIS A 193 22.13 17.74 5.02
C HIS A 193 20.96 18.65 5.38
N THR A 194 21.18 19.75 6.10
CA THR A 194 20.09 20.59 6.61
C THR A 194 19.29 21.35 5.54
N ASN A 195 19.71 21.34 4.28
CA ASN A 195 19.05 22.07 3.18
C ASN A 195 18.70 21.15 2.00
N TRP A 196 18.52 19.84 2.23
CA TRP A 196 18.18 18.86 1.18
C TRP A 196 16.96 19.28 0.33
N TRP A 197 15.98 19.98 0.94
CA TRP A 197 14.75 20.42 0.28
C TRP A 197 14.95 21.55 -0.73
N GLU A 198 16.06 22.29 -0.64
CA GLU A 198 16.40 23.37 -1.57
C GLU A 198 17.00 22.85 -2.87
N VAL A 199 17.55 21.63 -2.83
CA VAL A 199 18.19 20.98 -3.97
C VAL A 199 17.25 19.98 -4.61
N ASN A 200 17.09 18.80 -4.00
CA ASN A 200 16.23 17.71 -4.46
C ASN A 200 16.09 16.65 -3.36
N PHE A 201 14.96 15.93 -3.35
CA PHE A 201 14.75 14.78 -2.45
C PHE A 201 15.80 13.68 -2.63
N SER A 202 16.42 13.54 -3.80
CA SER A 202 17.46 12.53 -4.06
C SER A 202 18.73 12.71 -3.23
N VAL A 203 18.98 13.91 -2.67
CA VAL A 203 20.08 14.16 -1.72
C VAL A 203 19.94 13.30 -0.47
N LEU A 204 18.71 12.93 -0.07
CA LEU A 204 18.44 12.02 1.04
C LEU A 204 19.00 10.59 0.82
N GLY A 205 19.38 10.27 -0.41
CA GLY A 205 20.01 9.01 -0.79
C GLY A 205 21.51 9.10 -1.10
N ALA A 206 22.14 10.27 -0.92
CA ALA A 206 23.58 10.45 -1.15
C ALA A 206 24.40 9.74 -0.05
N SER A 207 25.57 9.17 -0.36
CA SER A 207 26.32 8.33 0.58
C SER A 207 26.72 9.01 1.91
N ASP A 208 26.79 10.34 1.91
CA ASP A 208 27.12 11.18 3.07
C ASP A 208 25.89 11.69 3.87
N SER A 209 24.67 11.35 3.43
CA SER A 209 23.40 11.89 3.94
C SER A 209 22.88 11.24 5.24
N GLY A 210 23.75 10.72 6.10
CA GLY A 210 23.37 9.97 7.30
C GLY A 210 23.00 8.53 6.98
N VAL A 211 21.73 8.15 7.07
CA VAL A 211 21.25 6.79 6.77
C VAL A 211 20.76 6.71 5.31
N ALA A 212 21.67 7.01 4.38
CA ALA A 212 21.44 7.14 2.94
C ALA A 212 20.70 5.96 2.30
N TRP A 213 20.99 4.74 2.77
CA TRP A 213 20.43 3.52 2.23
C TRP A 213 18.90 3.43 2.42
N THR A 214 18.33 4.09 3.43
CA THR A 214 16.87 4.05 3.69
C THR A 214 16.10 4.61 2.50
N PHE A 215 16.50 5.78 1.98
CA PHE A 215 15.84 6.41 0.84
C PHE A 215 15.94 5.52 -0.40
N ASN A 216 17.15 5.07 -0.71
CA ASN A 216 17.44 4.26 -1.90
C ASN A 216 16.73 2.90 -1.88
N ILE A 217 16.76 2.18 -0.75
CA ILE A 217 16.04 0.90 -0.61
C ILE A 217 14.52 1.12 -0.70
N THR A 218 14.01 2.25 -0.20
CA THR A 218 12.60 2.61 -0.36
C THR A 218 12.25 2.78 -1.84
N LEU A 219 13.06 3.51 -2.62
CA LEU A 219 12.84 3.65 -4.06
C LEU A 219 12.92 2.32 -4.82
N ILE A 220 13.94 1.49 -4.53
CA ILE A 220 14.12 0.16 -5.13
C ILE A 220 12.89 -0.70 -4.88
N THR A 221 12.49 -0.82 -3.62
CA THR A 221 11.35 -1.66 -3.23
C THR A 221 10.04 -1.13 -3.81
N ALA A 222 9.83 0.20 -3.78
CA ALA A 222 8.65 0.81 -4.38
C ALA A 222 8.59 0.56 -5.90
N GLY A 223 9.71 0.67 -6.61
CA GLY A 223 9.78 0.40 -8.05
C GLY A 223 9.47 -1.06 -8.40
N VAL A 224 9.98 -2.01 -7.60
CA VAL A 224 9.64 -3.44 -7.72
C VAL A 224 8.14 -3.65 -7.48
N VAL A 225 7.58 -3.06 -6.43
CA VAL A 225 6.14 -3.16 -6.12
C VAL A 225 5.28 -2.58 -7.24
N ILE A 226 5.59 -1.38 -7.76
CA ILE A 226 4.88 -0.77 -8.90
C ILE A 226 4.87 -1.72 -10.10
N THR A 227 6.02 -2.33 -10.40
CA THR A 227 6.16 -3.28 -11.51
C THR A 227 5.25 -4.49 -11.32
N MET A 228 5.15 -5.02 -10.09
CA MET A 228 4.23 -6.12 -9.77
C MET A 228 2.75 -5.69 -9.83
N LEU A 229 2.44 -4.45 -9.46
CA LEU A 229 1.08 -3.88 -9.48
C LEU A 229 0.57 -3.60 -10.90
N ALA A 230 1.46 -3.43 -11.88
CA ALA A 230 1.09 -3.13 -13.25
C ALA A 230 0.08 -4.16 -13.84
N GLU A 231 0.27 -5.45 -13.52
CA GLU A 231 -0.67 -6.51 -13.92
C GLU A 231 -2.04 -6.39 -13.22
N TYR A 232 -2.07 -5.95 -11.96
CA TYR A 232 -3.33 -5.74 -11.23
C TYR A 232 -4.12 -4.58 -11.83
N VAL A 233 -3.46 -3.44 -12.02
CA VAL A 233 -4.08 -2.24 -12.61
C VAL A 233 -4.69 -2.54 -13.97
N THR A 234 -3.96 -3.25 -14.83
CA THR A 234 -4.45 -3.56 -16.18
C THR A 234 -5.59 -4.57 -16.21
N ARG A 235 -5.63 -5.53 -15.28
CA ARG A 235 -6.76 -6.44 -15.13
C ARG A 235 -8.00 -5.74 -14.58
N ASP A 236 -7.84 -4.85 -13.61
CA ASP A 236 -8.96 -4.05 -13.09
C ASP A 236 -9.55 -3.16 -14.17
N ILE A 237 -8.72 -2.58 -15.04
CA ILE A 237 -9.17 -1.82 -16.21
C ILE A 237 -9.97 -2.72 -17.17
N GLN A 238 -9.53 -3.95 -17.42
CA GLN A 238 -10.26 -4.91 -18.28
C GLN A 238 -11.59 -5.34 -17.65
N ALA A 239 -11.60 -5.63 -16.36
CA ALA A 239 -12.82 -6.00 -15.63
C ALA A 239 -13.84 -4.86 -15.65
N LEU A 240 -13.39 -3.61 -15.47
CA LEU A 240 -14.24 -2.43 -15.57
C LEU A 240 -14.77 -2.22 -17.00
N ALA A 241 -13.95 -2.50 -18.02
CA ALA A 241 -14.37 -2.41 -19.41
C ALA A 241 -15.46 -3.44 -19.74
N ALA A 242 -15.28 -4.70 -19.34
CA ALA A 242 -16.26 -5.76 -19.52
C ALA A 242 -17.59 -5.43 -18.81
N TYR A 243 -17.53 -4.95 -17.57
CA TYR A 243 -18.73 -4.51 -16.84
C TYR A 243 -19.50 -3.39 -17.56
N ARG A 244 -18.80 -2.46 -18.22
CA ARG A 244 -19.44 -1.39 -19.00
C ARG A 244 -20.11 -1.92 -20.26
N GLU A 245 -19.52 -2.92 -20.91
CA GLU A 245 -20.11 -3.58 -22.09
C GLU A 245 -21.40 -4.31 -21.73
N ASP A 246 -21.47 -4.94 -20.55
CA ASP A 246 -22.66 -5.64 -20.06
C ASP A 246 -23.79 -4.70 -19.54
N THR A 247 -23.57 -3.37 -19.53
CA THR A 247 -24.56 -2.42 -19.02
C THR A 247 -25.56 -2.01 -20.12
N PRO A 248 -26.89 -1.92 -19.86
CA PRO A 248 -27.92 -1.58 -20.88
C PRO A 248 -27.73 -0.21 -21.57
N VAL A 249 -26.88 0.67 -21.01
CA VAL A 249 -26.49 1.94 -21.63
C VAL A 249 -25.55 1.74 -22.82
N ALA A 250 -24.72 0.68 -22.81
CA ALA A 250 -23.81 0.35 -23.90
C ALA A 250 -24.57 -0.20 -25.12
N GLU A 251 -25.62 -1.01 -24.93
CA GLU A 251 -26.50 -1.48 -26.01
C GLU A 251 -27.12 -0.31 -26.81
N ARG A 252 -27.39 0.82 -26.15
CA ARG A 252 -27.96 2.02 -26.81
C ARG A 252 -26.94 2.88 -27.56
N LYS A 253 -25.63 2.76 -27.26
CA LYS A 253 -24.59 3.66 -27.81
C LYS A 253 -23.74 3.04 -28.93
N GLY A 254 -23.99 1.77 -29.29
CA GLY A 254 -23.13 1.02 -30.21
C GLY A 254 -21.83 0.57 -29.53
N SER A 255 -21.06 -0.32 -30.18
CA SER A 255 -19.83 -0.92 -29.63
C SER A 255 -18.92 0.13 -29.00
N ALA A 256 -18.66 0.00 -27.70
CA ALA A 256 -17.72 0.87 -27.00
C ALA A 256 -16.32 0.73 -27.62
N PRO A 257 -15.56 1.83 -27.79
CA PRO A 257 -14.21 1.75 -28.33
C PRO A 257 -13.30 0.90 -27.44
N ALA A 258 -12.55 -0.02 -28.06
CA ALA A 258 -11.77 -1.03 -27.37
C ALA A 258 -10.71 -0.44 -26.42
N VAL A 259 -10.67 -0.95 -25.19
CA VAL A 259 -9.71 -0.55 -24.15
C VAL A 259 -8.32 -1.13 -24.44
N ARG A 260 -7.30 -0.27 -24.44
CA ARG A 260 -5.90 -0.63 -24.74
C ARG A 260 -5.09 -0.72 -23.45
N THR A 261 -5.00 -1.91 -22.86
CA THR A 261 -4.27 -2.11 -21.59
C THR A 261 -2.77 -2.34 -21.76
N ARG A 262 -2.30 -2.84 -22.90
CA ARG A 262 -0.86 -3.02 -23.17
C ARG A 262 -0.01 -1.76 -22.99
N PRO A 263 -0.36 -0.58 -23.57
CA PRO A 263 0.45 0.61 -23.37
C PRO A 263 0.44 1.08 -21.90
N VAL A 264 -0.70 0.95 -21.20
CA VAL A 264 -0.79 1.23 -19.76
C VAL A 264 0.16 0.33 -18.98
N LEU A 265 0.16 -0.98 -19.26
CA LEU A 265 1.07 -1.96 -18.64
C LEU A 265 2.53 -1.52 -18.80
N VAL A 266 2.92 -1.22 -20.04
CA VAL A 266 4.30 -0.84 -20.38
C VAL A 266 4.70 0.42 -19.63
N CYS A 267 3.88 1.47 -19.63
CA CYS A 267 4.19 2.70 -18.91
C CYS A 267 4.34 2.48 -17.40
N VAL A 268 3.43 1.72 -16.77
CA VAL A 268 3.51 1.45 -15.32
C VAL A 268 4.75 0.62 -14.97
N VAL A 269 5.07 -0.40 -15.78
CA VAL A 269 6.30 -1.19 -15.62
C VAL A 269 7.54 -0.32 -15.79
N LEU A 270 7.58 0.56 -16.81
CA LEU A 270 8.70 1.47 -17.02
C LEU A 270 8.88 2.44 -15.84
N ILE A 271 7.79 3.00 -15.30
CA ILE A 271 7.84 3.84 -14.10
C ILE A 271 8.47 3.08 -12.93
N GLY A 272 8.04 1.84 -12.68
CA GLY A 272 8.60 1.00 -11.63
C GLY A 272 10.08 0.68 -11.82
N ILE A 273 10.48 0.32 -13.05
CA ILE A 273 11.88 0.04 -13.40
C ILE A 273 12.75 1.30 -13.21
N PHE A 274 12.32 2.45 -13.72
CA PHE A 274 13.07 3.68 -13.58
C PHE A 274 13.16 4.15 -12.12
N LEU A 275 12.08 4.04 -11.35
CA LEU A 275 12.10 4.33 -9.91
C LEU A 275 13.11 3.45 -9.17
N ALA A 276 13.11 2.14 -9.45
CA ALA A 276 14.07 1.23 -8.83
C ALA A 276 15.50 1.51 -9.28
N GLY A 277 15.70 1.82 -10.57
CA GLY A 277 16.99 2.24 -11.11
C GLY A 277 17.53 3.51 -10.45
N THR A 278 16.68 4.52 -10.23
CA THR A 278 17.05 5.76 -9.52
C THR A 278 17.51 5.47 -8.09
N GLY A 279 16.91 4.49 -7.40
CA GLY A 279 17.38 4.05 -6.08
C GLY A 279 18.67 3.23 -6.12
N LEU A 280 18.92 2.47 -7.20
CA LEU A 280 20.14 1.66 -7.37
C LEU A 280 21.38 2.50 -7.66
N ILE A 281 21.23 3.66 -8.27
CA ILE A 281 22.32 4.58 -8.62
C ILE A 281 22.19 5.82 -7.73
N PRO A 282 22.87 5.89 -6.58
CA PRO A 282 22.89 7.09 -5.75
C PRO A 282 23.30 8.33 -6.54
N VAL A 283 22.72 9.46 -6.15
CA VAL A 283 22.86 10.74 -6.85
C VAL A 283 24.32 11.22 -6.91
N ASP A 284 25.10 10.95 -5.86
CA ASP A 284 26.51 11.28 -5.70
C ASP A 284 27.46 10.27 -6.38
N PHE A 285 26.99 9.06 -6.68
CA PHE A 285 27.80 8.05 -7.38
C PHE A 285 27.91 8.34 -8.88
N TYR A 286 26.77 8.54 -9.55
CA TYR A 286 26.75 8.90 -10.98
C TYR A 286 25.52 9.73 -11.35
N MET A 287 25.61 11.04 -11.08
CA MET A 287 24.55 12.03 -11.29
C MET A 287 23.87 11.95 -12.67
N PRO A 288 24.59 11.82 -13.81
CA PRO A 288 23.94 11.80 -15.11
C PRO A 288 22.99 10.61 -15.30
N ALA A 289 23.37 9.41 -14.82
CA ALA A 289 22.50 8.24 -14.90
C ALA A 289 21.32 8.34 -13.94
N HIS A 290 21.54 8.79 -12.69
CA HIS A 290 20.47 9.02 -11.72
C HIS A 290 19.40 9.97 -12.28
N ASN A 291 19.82 11.13 -12.78
CA ASN A 291 18.94 12.13 -13.37
C ASN A 291 18.28 11.64 -14.65
N GLY A 292 19.00 10.88 -15.49
CA GLY A 292 18.46 10.27 -16.69
C GLY A 292 17.31 9.31 -16.37
N LEU A 293 17.48 8.45 -15.35
CA LEU A 293 16.44 7.52 -14.90
C LEU A 293 15.24 8.26 -14.29
N ALA A 294 15.48 9.25 -13.42
CA ALA A 294 14.41 10.04 -12.81
C ALA A 294 13.61 10.85 -13.87
N THR A 295 14.29 11.37 -14.89
CA THR A 295 13.65 12.08 -16.00
C THR A 295 12.86 11.12 -16.88
N ALA A 296 13.41 9.94 -17.19
CA ALA A 296 12.71 8.90 -17.96
C ALA A 296 11.45 8.40 -17.25
N MET A 297 11.49 8.26 -15.92
CA MET A 297 10.32 7.96 -15.09
C MET A 297 9.23 9.01 -15.26
N THR A 298 9.59 10.29 -15.14
CA THR A 298 8.65 11.42 -15.31
C THR A 298 8.06 11.44 -16.73
N GLY A 299 8.86 11.14 -17.75
CA GLY A 299 8.42 10.99 -19.13
C GLY A 299 7.41 9.86 -19.32
N ALA A 300 7.68 8.68 -18.75
CA ALA A 300 6.77 7.54 -18.80
C ALA A 300 5.44 7.81 -18.08
N TYR A 301 5.48 8.49 -16.93
CA TYR A 301 4.28 8.94 -16.20
C TYR A 301 3.48 9.98 -16.99
N THR A 302 4.15 10.99 -17.55
CA THR A 302 3.50 12.02 -18.38
C THR A 302 2.82 11.39 -19.60
N LEU A 303 3.52 10.48 -20.29
CA LEU A 303 2.95 9.75 -21.42
C LEU A 303 1.72 8.95 -21.01
N LEU A 304 1.78 8.25 -19.87
CA LEU A 304 0.64 7.52 -19.32
C LEU A 304 -0.55 8.45 -19.11
N VAL A 305 -0.39 9.52 -18.33
CA VAL A 305 -1.48 10.44 -17.96
C VAL A 305 -2.11 11.10 -19.19
N VAL A 306 -1.31 11.65 -20.09
CA VAL A 306 -1.80 12.33 -21.30
C VAL A 306 -2.47 11.35 -22.28
N SER A 307 -2.06 10.08 -22.27
CA SER A 307 -2.61 9.06 -23.17
C SER A 307 -3.77 8.26 -22.58
N LEU A 308 -4.02 8.34 -21.26
CA LEU A 308 -5.11 7.63 -20.58
C LEU A 308 -6.48 7.86 -21.24
N PRO A 309 -6.91 9.09 -21.62
CA PRO A 309 -8.19 9.31 -22.29
C PRO A 309 -8.33 8.57 -23.63
N ARG A 310 -7.21 8.33 -24.31
CA ARG A 310 -7.16 7.60 -25.59
C ARG A 310 -7.10 6.09 -25.40
N TRP A 311 -6.43 5.62 -24.34
CA TRP A 311 -6.26 4.18 -24.08
C TRP A 311 -7.43 3.58 -23.30
N ILE A 312 -8.13 4.36 -22.48
CA ILE A 312 -9.29 3.92 -21.68
C ILE A 312 -10.47 4.86 -21.97
N PRO A 313 -11.16 4.69 -23.11
CA PRO A 313 -12.33 5.48 -23.43
C PRO A 313 -13.46 5.28 -22.40
N GLY A 314 -14.16 6.36 -22.03
CA GLY A 314 -15.28 6.30 -21.09
C GLY A 314 -14.96 6.63 -19.62
N MET A 315 -13.77 7.17 -19.32
CA MET A 315 -13.55 7.87 -18.04
C MET A 315 -14.50 9.08 -17.94
N SER A 316 -15.03 9.36 -16.74
CA SER A 316 -15.93 10.49 -16.50
C SER A 316 -15.31 11.81 -16.98
N ARG A 317 -16.13 12.72 -17.52
CA ARG A 317 -15.67 14.01 -18.10
C ARG A 317 -14.78 14.84 -17.17
N THR A 318 -14.89 14.65 -15.85
CA THR A 318 -14.01 15.26 -14.83
C THR A 318 -12.54 14.88 -14.97
N PHE A 319 -12.24 13.67 -15.48
CA PHE A 319 -10.87 13.20 -15.76
C PHE A 319 -10.34 13.63 -17.13
N GLN A 320 -11.21 14.20 -17.98
CA GLN A 320 -10.84 14.66 -19.33
C GLN A 320 -10.53 16.16 -19.38
N ALA A 321 -10.69 16.87 -18.25
CA ALA A 321 -10.55 18.32 -18.15
C ALA A 321 -9.25 18.77 -17.47
N VAL A 322 -8.26 17.89 -17.36
CA VAL A 322 -6.86 18.21 -17.00
C VAL A 322 -6.03 18.08 -18.27
#